data_AF-A0A8D9AVS7-F1
#
_entry.id   AF-A0A8D9AVS7-F1
#
_cell.length_a   1.000
_cell.length_b   1.000
_cell.length_c   1.000
_cell.angle_alpha   90.00
_cell.angle_beta   90.00
_cell.angle_gamma   90.00
#
_symmetry.space_group_name_H-M   'P 1'
#
loop_
_entity.id
_entity.type
_entity.pdbx_description
1 polymer ?
#
loop_
_entity_poly.entity_id
_entity_poly.type
_entity_poly.pdbx_seq_one_letter_code
_entity_poly.pdbx_strand_id
1 'polypeptide(L)'
;MVDLQATIEFCVELFKFHNVDLFQRGFYQIRTSLRCSPKFPVKIEVSVAKNPKNKSESNPASVVNEVAVSKTFQILYRNEEVKLDDIFLFRVHMLLESNKIEESIENADYSLVSELWFTEYESNLNIIQCVSSRTLAVKLNTIKGLHYHLPVLFDYFHLSSISMTVHACVVSLHEPYIKKTILDYIQGCTPKTTKGRQKFYHKTNHSYNHTNNHHHHHHH
;
A
#
# COMPACT_ATOMS: atom_id res chain seq x y z
N MET A 1 -15.92 -10.62 4.29
CA MET A 1 -15.38 -11.67 3.40
C MET A 1 -14.64 -10.93 2.30
N VAL A 2 -13.35 -11.20 2.14
CA VAL A 2 -12.55 -10.56 1.08
C VAL A 2 -12.90 -11.22 -0.25
N ASP A 3 -13.62 -10.48 -1.09
CA ASP A 3 -14.28 -10.96 -2.31
C ASP A 3 -14.02 -10.07 -3.52
N LEU A 4 -13.18 -9.04 -3.36
CA LEU A 4 -12.78 -8.12 -4.41
C LEU A 4 -11.28 -7.87 -4.37
N GLN A 5 -10.67 -7.66 -5.53
CA GLN A 5 -9.34 -7.09 -5.68
C GLN A 5 -9.45 -5.73 -6.36
N ALA A 6 -8.88 -4.71 -5.72
CA ALA A 6 -8.73 -3.37 -6.26
C ALA A 6 -7.29 -3.15 -6.74
N THR A 7 -7.13 -2.40 -7.83
CA THR A 7 -5.84 -1.84 -8.22
C THR A 7 -5.92 -0.33 -8.18
N ILE A 8 -5.01 0.27 -7.43
CA ILE A 8 -4.83 1.72 -7.35
C ILE A 8 -3.49 2.03 -8.01
N GLU A 9 -3.48 2.98 -8.93
CA GLU A 9 -2.25 3.42 -9.58
C GLU A 9 -1.86 4.79 -9.05
N PHE A 10 -0.61 4.92 -8.59
CA PHE A 10 0.04 6.18 -8.28
C PHE A 10 1.04 6.49 -9.39
N CYS A 11 0.81 7.58 -10.12
CA CYS A 11 1.76 8.18 -11.03
C CYS A 11 2.56 9.25 -10.30
N VAL A 12 3.87 9.02 -10.16
CA VAL A 12 4.81 9.93 -9.49
C VAL A 12 5.77 10.49 -10.53
N GLU A 13 5.71 11.80 -10.74
CA GLU A 13 6.61 12.53 -11.62
C GLU A 13 7.64 13.29 -10.78
N LEU A 14 8.91 13.02 -11.05
CA LEU A 14 10.05 13.79 -10.56
C LEU A 14 10.42 14.81 -11.64
N PHE A 15 10.01 16.06 -11.47
CA PHE A 15 10.14 17.07 -12.52
C PHE A 15 11.53 17.71 -12.54
N LYS A 16 11.89 18.40 -11.45
CA LYS A 16 13.10 19.22 -11.38
C LYS A 16 13.71 19.23 -10.00
N PHE A 17 14.99 18.92 -9.92
CA PHE A 17 15.80 19.03 -8.72
C PHE A 17 16.40 20.43 -8.60
N HIS A 18 16.36 21.00 -7.40
CA HIS A 18 16.87 22.31 -7.05
C HIS A 18 17.91 22.17 -5.96
N ASN A 19 19.17 22.39 -6.31
CA ASN A 19 20.26 22.47 -5.34
C ASN A 19 20.39 23.92 -4.84
N VAL A 20 20.18 24.14 -3.54
CA VAL A 20 20.46 25.46 -2.93
C VAL A 20 21.89 25.46 -2.41
N ASP A 21 22.24 24.52 -1.53
CA ASP A 21 23.58 24.40 -0.94
C ASP A 21 23.91 22.97 -0.47
N LEU A 22 24.02 22.02 -1.41
CA LEU A 22 24.63 20.72 -1.14
C LEU A 22 26.14 20.88 -0.89
N PHE A 23 26.64 20.32 0.22
CA PHE A 23 28.05 20.39 0.60
C PHE A 23 28.98 19.62 -0.33
N GLN A 24 28.48 18.53 -0.93
CA GLN A 24 29.27 17.63 -1.75
C GLN A 24 28.93 17.84 -3.23
N ARG A 25 29.96 17.88 -4.07
CA ARG A 25 29.82 17.81 -5.52
C ARG A 25 29.90 16.36 -5.94
N GLY A 26 29.12 15.97 -6.93
CA GLY A 26 29.13 14.60 -7.42
C GLY A 26 27.79 14.21 -8.01
N PHE A 27 27.48 12.93 -7.92
CA PHE A 27 26.35 12.31 -8.58
C PHE A 27 25.27 11.95 -7.58
N TYR A 28 24.04 12.27 -7.94
CA TYR A 28 22.88 12.12 -7.10
C TYR A 28 21.79 11.29 -7.80
N GLN A 29 20.95 10.67 -6.98
CA GLN A 29 19.71 10.04 -7.40
C GLN A 29 18.61 10.42 -6.43
N ILE A 30 17.41 10.58 -6.95
CA ILE A 30 16.19 10.53 -6.14
C ILE A 30 15.66 9.11 -6.21
N ARG A 31 15.49 8.49 -5.04
CA ARG A 31 14.87 7.17 -4.92
C ARG A 31 13.53 7.31 -4.22
N THR A 32 12.51 6.70 -4.81
CA THR A 32 11.14 6.80 -4.31
C THR A 32 10.54 5.42 -4.10
N SER A 33 9.92 5.20 -2.96
CA SER A 33 9.17 3.97 -2.66
C SER A 33 7.78 4.31 -2.13
N LEU A 34 6.79 3.50 -2.50
CA LEU A 34 5.44 3.60 -1.96
C LEU A 34 5.24 2.51 -0.91
N ARG A 35 4.72 2.89 0.24
CA ARG A 35 4.36 1.99 1.34
C ARG A 35 2.87 2.11 1.60
N CYS A 36 2.27 1.00 2.01
CA CYS A 36 0.87 0.88 2.38
C CYS A 36 0.79 0.04 3.65
N SER A 37 -0.15 0.36 4.55
CA SER A 37 -0.26 -0.33 5.84
C SER A 37 -0.60 -1.83 5.70
N PRO A 38 -0.03 -2.70 6.56
CA PRO A 38 -0.21 -4.15 6.48
C PRO A 38 -1.58 -4.64 6.94
N LYS A 39 -2.50 -3.74 7.35
CA LYS A 39 -3.88 -4.10 7.72
C LYS A 39 -4.63 -4.81 6.59
N PHE A 40 -4.20 -4.61 5.35
CA PHE A 40 -4.75 -5.24 4.16
C PHE A 40 -3.69 -6.10 3.47
N PRO A 41 -4.05 -7.27 2.91
CA PRO A 41 -3.17 -8.00 1.99
C PRO A 41 -2.92 -7.13 0.76
N VAL A 42 -1.71 -6.59 0.66
CA VAL A 42 -1.32 -5.63 -0.38
C VAL A 42 -0.05 -6.10 -1.08
N LYS A 43 -0.05 -5.98 -2.41
CA LYS A 43 1.15 -6.10 -3.26
C LYS A 43 1.36 -4.77 -3.97
N ILE A 44 2.58 -4.26 -3.96
CA ILE A 44 2.95 -3.03 -4.67
C ILE A 44 3.90 -3.42 -5.79
N GLU A 45 3.58 -3.00 -7.01
CA GLU A 45 4.47 -3.11 -8.16
C GLU A 45 4.90 -1.71 -8.59
N VAL A 46 6.11 -1.56 -9.11
CA VAL A 46 6.59 -0.29 -9.65
C VAL A 46 7.16 -0.47 -11.05
N SER A 47 6.93 0.51 -11.91
CA SER A 47 7.46 0.53 -13.27
C SER A 47 7.82 1.96 -13.68
N VAL A 48 8.79 2.08 -14.60
CA VAL A 48 9.10 3.36 -15.25
C VAL A 48 8.11 3.57 -16.39
N ALA A 49 7.49 4.75 -16.49
CA ALA A 49 6.67 5.09 -17.62
C ALA A 49 7.55 5.21 -18.88
N LYS A 50 7.12 4.60 -19.99
CA LYS A 50 7.90 4.60 -21.23
C LYS A 50 8.00 6.02 -21.79
N ASN A 51 9.14 6.68 -21.57
CA ASN A 51 9.44 7.97 -22.19
C ASN A 51 10.39 7.74 -23.39
N PRO A 52 9.96 7.95 -24.64
CA PRO A 52 10.78 7.71 -25.82
C PRO A 52 12.05 8.59 -25.88
N LYS A 53 12.15 9.64 -25.06
CA LYS A 53 13.25 10.61 -25.04
C LYS A 53 14.49 10.17 -24.24
N ASN A 54 14.39 9.19 -23.35
CA ASN A 54 15.46 8.86 -22.38
C ASN A 54 16.42 7.74 -22.84
N LYS A 55 16.44 7.38 -24.14
CA LYS A 55 17.23 6.23 -24.63
C LYS A 55 18.75 6.46 -24.69
N SER A 56 19.23 7.67 -24.46
CA SER A 56 20.65 8.03 -24.67
C SER A 56 21.37 8.58 -23.43
N GLU A 57 20.77 8.53 -22.24
CA GLU A 57 21.39 9.02 -21.00
C GLU A 57 22.25 7.95 -20.33
N SER A 58 23.40 8.33 -19.75
CA SER A 58 24.17 7.46 -18.86
C SER A 58 23.38 7.28 -17.56
N ASN A 59 23.02 6.03 -17.24
CA ASN A 59 22.19 5.68 -16.07
C ASN A 59 20.79 6.33 -16.06
N PRO A 60 19.88 5.87 -16.93
CA PRO A 60 18.52 6.39 -17.01
C PRO A 60 17.68 5.99 -15.79
N ALA A 61 16.50 6.61 -15.65
CA ALA A 61 15.52 6.18 -14.67
C ALA A 61 15.21 4.68 -14.79
N SER A 62 15.15 4.01 -13.64
CA SER A 62 15.03 2.57 -13.53
C SER A 62 14.25 2.16 -12.30
N VAL A 63 13.97 0.86 -12.19
CA VAL A 63 13.43 0.26 -10.98
C VAL A 63 14.47 -0.71 -10.45
N VAL A 64 14.81 -0.57 -9.16
CA VAL A 64 15.76 -1.46 -8.47
C VAL A 64 15.10 -1.92 -7.18
N ASN A 65 14.90 -3.23 -7.01
CA ASN A 65 14.29 -3.82 -5.81
C ASN A 65 12.98 -3.14 -5.39
N GLU A 66 12.05 -2.96 -6.35
CA GLU A 66 10.76 -2.29 -6.14
C GLU A 66 10.83 -0.80 -5.72
N VAL A 67 12.00 -0.19 -5.86
CA VAL A 67 12.21 1.25 -5.66
C VAL A 67 12.35 1.93 -7.02
N ALA A 68 11.62 3.02 -7.21
CA ALA A 68 11.81 3.92 -8.33
C ALA A 68 13.12 4.68 -8.16
N VAL A 69 14.01 4.62 -9.14
CA VAL A 69 15.30 5.31 -9.12
C VAL A 69 15.30 6.28 -10.29
N SER A 70 15.42 7.58 -10.01
CA SER A 70 15.59 8.61 -11.04
C SER A 70 16.81 8.31 -11.90
N LYS A 71 16.91 8.97 -13.05
CA LYS A 71 18.22 9.04 -13.71
C LYS A 71 19.27 9.61 -12.75
N THR A 72 20.51 9.19 -12.93
CA THR A 72 21.62 9.79 -12.19
C THR A 72 21.88 11.19 -12.73
N PHE A 73 22.05 12.16 -11.84
CA PHE A 73 22.35 13.54 -12.23
C PHE A 73 23.54 14.09 -11.45
N GLN A 74 24.28 15.01 -12.06
CA GLN A 74 25.45 15.64 -11.44
C GLN A 74 25.08 17.00 -10.84
N ILE A 75 25.67 17.30 -9.70
CA ILE A 75 25.62 18.64 -9.07
C ILE A 75 27.06 19.15 -8.92
N LEU A 76 27.30 20.35 -9.45
CA LEU A 76 28.62 20.99 -9.44
C LEU A 76 28.60 22.32 -8.68
N TYR A 77 27.49 23.05 -8.73
CA TYR A 77 27.40 24.39 -8.20
C TYR A 77 26.20 24.56 -7.26
N ARG A 78 26.31 25.53 -6.37
CA ARG A 78 25.20 26.03 -5.56
C ARG A 78 24.18 26.74 -6.46
N ASN A 79 22.92 26.77 -6.04
CA ASN A 79 21.82 27.39 -6.79
C ASN A 79 21.71 26.83 -8.22
N GLU A 80 21.84 25.51 -8.36
CA GLU A 80 21.78 24.80 -9.63
C GLU A 80 20.45 24.04 -9.75
N GLU A 81 19.88 24.01 -10.94
CA GLU A 81 18.66 23.26 -11.23
C GLU A 81 18.95 22.15 -12.25
N VAL A 82 18.44 20.94 -12.00
CA VAL A 82 18.55 19.82 -12.92
C VAL A 82 17.17 19.27 -13.27
N LYS A 83 16.88 19.18 -14.57
CA LYS A 83 15.62 18.63 -15.06
C LYS A 83 15.69 17.10 -15.11
N LEU A 84 14.74 16.45 -14.43
CA LEU A 84 14.64 14.99 -14.39
C LEU A 84 13.65 14.45 -15.42
N ASP A 85 12.39 14.93 -15.38
CA ASP A 85 11.27 14.44 -16.20
C ASP A 85 11.05 12.91 -16.10
N ASP A 86 11.34 12.34 -14.93
CA ASP A 86 11.22 10.91 -14.68
C ASP A 86 9.83 10.60 -14.12
N ILE A 87 9.15 9.62 -14.71
CA ILE A 87 7.78 9.25 -14.33
C ILE A 87 7.74 7.78 -13.93
N PHE A 88 7.22 7.50 -12.75
CA PHE A 88 7.06 6.16 -12.20
C PHE A 88 5.60 5.86 -11.92
N LEU A 89 5.21 4.61 -12.19
CA LEU A 89 3.88 4.10 -11.89
C LEU A 89 4.00 3.04 -10.79
N PHE A 90 3.42 3.32 -9.63
CA PHE A 90 3.24 2.35 -8.55
C PHE A 90 1.81 1.80 -8.62
N ARG A 91 1.66 0.48 -8.73
CA ARG A 91 0.37 -0.21 -8.70
C ARG A 91 0.21 -0.93 -7.37
N VAL A 92 -0.78 -0.52 -6.60
CA VAL A 92 -1.16 -1.13 -5.33
C VAL A 92 -2.32 -2.08 -5.61
N HIS A 93 -2.07 -3.38 -5.52
CA HIS A 93 -3.10 -4.41 -5.57
C HIS A 93 -3.53 -4.74 -4.15
N MET A 94 -4.80 -4.54 -3.85
CA MET A 94 -5.36 -4.71 -2.51
C MET A 94 -6.56 -5.64 -2.54
N LEU A 95 -6.62 -6.58 -1.59
CA LEU A 95 -7.79 -7.43 -1.42
C LEU A 95 -8.76 -6.79 -0.42
N LEU A 96 -10.04 -6.66 -0.82
CA LEU A 96 -11.06 -5.87 -0.14
C LEU A 96 -12.35 -6.66 0.11
N GLU A 97 -13.16 -6.18 1.05
CA GLU A 97 -14.58 -6.57 1.19
C GLU A 97 -15.44 -5.65 0.32
N SER A 98 -16.32 -6.22 -0.51
CA SER A 98 -17.19 -5.50 -1.45
C SER A 98 -18.08 -4.43 -0.81
N ASN A 99 -18.43 -4.57 0.47
CA ASN A 99 -19.24 -3.61 1.22
C ASN A 99 -18.42 -2.51 1.94
N LYS A 100 -17.08 -2.53 1.84
CA LYS A 100 -16.18 -1.56 2.51
C LYS A 100 -15.09 -1.04 1.59
N ILE A 101 -15.34 -0.99 0.27
CA ILE A 101 -14.33 -0.60 -0.73
C ILE A 101 -13.74 0.77 -0.42
N GLU A 102 -14.60 1.79 -0.29
CA GLU A 102 -14.17 3.16 -0.05
C GLU A 102 -13.42 3.28 1.29
N GLU A 103 -14.01 2.78 2.38
CA GLU A 103 -13.40 2.81 3.71
C GLU A 103 -12.02 2.14 3.72
N SER A 104 -11.88 0.99 3.07
CA SER A 104 -10.64 0.23 3.08
C SER A 104 -9.55 0.91 2.27
N ILE A 105 -9.90 1.46 1.10
CA ILE A 105 -8.95 2.18 0.25
C ILE A 105 -8.50 3.48 0.93
N GLU A 106 -9.43 4.28 1.46
CA GLU A 106 -9.09 5.57 2.06
C GLU A 106 -8.31 5.43 3.37
N ASN A 107 -8.52 4.34 4.14
CA ASN A 107 -7.83 4.06 5.41
C ASN A 107 -6.56 3.21 5.29
N ALA A 108 -6.07 2.94 4.07
CA ALA A 108 -4.92 2.07 3.86
C ALA A 108 -3.54 2.70 4.21
N ASP A 109 -3.54 3.93 4.74
CA ASP A 109 -2.36 4.68 5.19
C ASP A 109 -1.18 4.63 4.19
N TYR A 110 -1.35 5.29 3.04
CA TYR A 110 -0.29 5.38 2.02
C TYR A 110 0.82 6.33 2.47
N SER A 111 2.07 5.91 2.26
CA SER A 111 3.25 6.74 2.53
C SER A 111 4.23 6.66 1.37
N LEU A 112 4.53 7.80 0.78
CA LEU A 112 5.56 7.93 -0.24
C LEU A 112 6.87 8.34 0.43
N VAL A 113 7.91 7.53 0.29
CA VAL A 113 9.25 7.84 0.83
C VAL A 113 10.11 8.32 -0.33
N SER A 114 10.65 9.53 -0.21
CA SER A 114 11.57 10.14 -1.16
C SER A 114 12.93 10.32 -0.51
N GLU A 115 13.96 9.75 -1.12
CA GLU A 115 15.31 9.72 -0.61
C GLU A 115 16.27 10.38 -1.58
N LEU A 116 17.23 11.14 -1.03
CA LEU A 116 18.36 11.68 -1.75
C LEU A 116 19.55 10.76 -1.54
N TRP A 117 20.09 10.25 -2.63
CA TRP A 117 21.25 9.35 -2.63
C TRP A 117 22.43 10.02 -3.32
N PHE A 118 23.65 9.78 -2.83
CA PHE A 118 24.87 10.44 -3.27
C PHE A 118 26.03 9.46 -3.49
N THR A 119 26.85 9.74 -4.51
CA THR A 119 28.17 9.14 -4.74
C THR A 119 29.11 10.15 -5.40
N GLU A 120 30.40 10.04 -5.11
CA GLU A 120 31.45 10.79 -5.83
C GLU A 120 31.78 10.16 -7.19
N TYR A 121 31.42 8.88 -7.40
CA TYR A 121 31.87 8.07 -8.54
C TYR A 121 30.71 7.74 -9.49
N GLU A 122 30.70 8.31 -10.69
CA GLU A 122 29.69 8.00 -11.73
C GLU A 122 29.73 6.53 -12.16
N SER A 123 30.95 5.97 -12.29
CA SER A 123 31.20 4.65 -12.84
C SER A 123 30.91 3.50 -11.89
N ASN A 124 30.71 3.77 -10.59
CA ASN A 124 30.46 2.74 -9.58
C ASN A 124 29.29 3.11 -8.66
N LEU A 125 28.07 2.92 -9.17
CA LEU A 125 26.83 3.18 -8.43
C LEU A 125 26.60 2.20 -7.27
N ASN A 126 27.45 1.18 -7.06
CA ASN A 126 27.32 0.28 -5.92
C ASN A 126 27.69 0.94 -4.58
N ILE A 127 28.42 2.05 -4.61
CA ILE A 127 28.87 2.80 -3.41
C ILE A 127 27.89 3.93 -3.06
N ILE A 128 26.84 4.13 -3.85
CA ILE A 128 25.88 5.20 -3.60
C ILE A 128 25.17 5.02 -2.25
N GLN A 129 25.07 6.09 -1.48
CA GLN A 129 24.52 6.07 -0.12
C GLN A 129 23.35 7.03 0.03
N CYS A 130 22.38 6.67 0.87
CA CYS A 130 21.27 7.56 1.23
C CYS A 130 21.79 8.63 2.19
N VAL A 131 21.62 9.90 1.83
CA VAL A 131 22.10 11.04 2.63
C VAL A 131 20.96 11.85 3.26
N SER A 132 19.76 11.80 2.68
CA SER A 132 18.56 12.40 3.26
C SER A 132 17.30 11.64 2.87
N SER A 133 16.29 11.63 3.73
CA SER A 133 15.02 10.93 3.49
C SER A 133 13.83 11.73 3.98
N ARG A 134 12.72 11.65 3.25
CA ARG A 134 11.43 12.28 3.55
C ARG A 134 10.29 11.31 3.33
N THR A 135 9.39 11.25 4.29
CA THR A 135 8.16 10.47 4.20
C THR A 135 6.98 11.41 4.07
N LEU A 136 6.20 11.24 3.00
CA LEU A 136 4.99 11.97 2.72
C LEU A 136 3.79 11.07 2.98
N ALA A 137 2.93 11.47 3.92
CA ALA A 137 1.65 10.80 4.12
C ALA A 137 0.70 11.19 2.98
N VAL A 138 0.14 10.18 2.31
CA VAL A 138 -0.69 10.37 1.13
C VAL A 138 -2.13 9.98 1.44
N LYS A 139 -3.07 10.87 1.14
CA LYS A 139 -4.51 10.65 1.37
C LYS A 139 -5.21 10.50 0.04
N LEU A 140 -5.66 9.29 -0.26
CA LEU A 140 -6.44 9.01 -1.46
C LEU A 140 -7.92 9.17 -1.14
N ASN A 141 -8.67 9.83 -2.03
CA ASN A 141 -10.12 9.72 -2.06
C ASN A 141 -10.51 8.72 -3.15
N THR A 142 -11.37 7.77 -2.83
CA THR A 142 -11.69 6.65 -3.75
C THR A 142 -12.38 7.14 -5.03
N ILE A 143 -13.22 8.17 -4.93
CA ILE A 143 -14.03 8.68 -6.04
C ILE A 143 -13.29 9.77 -6.84
N LYS A 144 -12.67 10.72 -6.14
CA LYS A 144 -11.98 11.86 -6.75
C LYS A 144 -10.53 11.55 -7.15
N GLY A 145 -9.98 10.46 -6.62
CA GLY A 145 -8.56 10.19 -6.69
C GLY A 145 -7.76 11.19 -5.83
N LEU A 146 -6.55 11.44 -6.27
CA LEU A 146 -5.56 12.29 -5.63
C LEU A 146 -4.79 13.07 -6.70
N HIS A 147 -4.51 14.33 -6.42
CA HIS A 147 -3.52 15.11 -7.14
C HIS A 147 -2.76 16.03 -6.18
N TYR A 148 -1.44 15.87 -6.12
CA TYR A 148 -0.54 16.77 -5.44
C TYR A 148 0.53 17.28 -6.40
N HIS A 149 0.90 18.55 -6.24
CA HIS A 149 2.08 19.12 -6.86
C HIS A 149 2.81 19.94 -5.78
N LEU A 150 3.96 19.45 -5.34
CA LEU A 150 4.70 20.07 -4.23
C LEU A 150 6.22 19.87 -4.34
N PRO A 151 7.00 20.78 -3.75
CA PRO A 151 8.42 20.54 -3.51
C PRO A 151 8.64 19.65 -2.29
N VAL A 152 9.54 18.69 -2.40
CA VAL A 152 10.05 17.90 -1.25
C VAL A 152 11.42 18.43 -0.87
N LEU A 153 11.51 19.08 0.29
CA LEU A 153 12.75 19.66 0.82
C LEU A 153 13.56 18.61 1.59
N PHE A 154 14.80 18.38 1.16
CA PHE A 154 15.80 17.59 1.90
C PHE A 154 16.41 18.48 3.01
N ASP A 155 16.89 17.87 4.09
CA ASP A 155 17.17 18.54 5.38
C ASP A 155 18.13 19.72 5.34
N TYR A 156 18.32 20.34 6.50
CA TYR A 156 19.23 21.47 6.66
C TYR A 156 20.67 21.15 6.20
N PHE A 157 21.11 19.90 6.32
CA PHE A 157 22.44 19.49 5.85
C PHE A 157 22.47 19.18 4.35
N HIS A 158 21.32 19.04 3.71
CA HIS A 158 21.16 18.75 2.28
C HIS A 158 20.20 19.76 1.66
N LEU A 159 20.49 21.06 1.83
CA LEU A 159 19.59 22.15 1.46
C LEU A 159 19.29 22.14 -0.05
N SER A 160 18.24 21.42 -0.41
CA SER A 160 17.86 21.10 -1.78
C SER A 160 16.40 20.64 -1.80
N SER A 161 15.79 20.60 -2.98
CA SER A 161 14.43 20.09 -3.12
C SER A 161 14.18 19.43 -4.47
N ILE A 162 13.22 18.51 -4.50
CA ILE A 162 12.68 17.94 -5.74
C ILE A 162 11.24 18.42 -5.95
N SER A 163 10.96 19.01 -7.10
CA SER A 163 9.57 19.30 -7.53
C SER A 163 8.91 18.00 -7.96
N MET A 164 7.84 17.62 -7.28
CA MET A 164 7.17 16.33 -7.46
C MET A 164 5.67 16.52 -7.73
N THR A 165 5.15 15.77 -8.70
CA THR A 165 3.71 15.62 -8.92
C THR A 165 3.31 14.19 -8.59
N VAL A 166 2.20 14.01 -7.87
CA VAL A 166 1.62 12.71 -7.53
C VAL A 166 0.16 12.70 -7.95
N HIS A 167 -0.19 11.85 -8.89
CA HIS A 167 -1.58 11.52 -9.23
C HIS A 167 -1.89 10.12 -8.76
N ALA A 168 -3.08 9.88 -8.21
CA ALA A 168 -3.52 8.52 -7.95
C ALA A 168 -5.02 8.33 -8.12
N CYS A 169 -5.42 7.14 -8.57
CA CYS A 169 -6.82 6.75 -8.69
C CYS A 169 -6.98 5.23 -8.65
N VAL A 170 -8.21 4.79 -8.38
CA VAL A 170 -8.59 3.38 -8.57
C VAL A 170 -8.74 3.13 -10.07
N VAL A 171 -7.98 2.18 -10.60
CA VAL A 171 -7.95 1.84 -12.03
C VAL A 171 -8.63 0.52 -12.36
N SER A 172 -8.81 -0.37 -11.38
CA SER A 172 -9.57 -1.60 -11.58
C SER A 172 -10.20 -2.12 -10.28
N LEU A 173 -11.35 -2.79 -10.45
CA LEU A 173 -12.04 -3.58 -9.43
C LEU A 173 -12.46 -4.88 -10.10
N HIS A 174 -12.04 -6.02 -9.57
CA HIS A 174 -12.38 -7.33 -10.14
C HIS A 174 -12.46 -8.40 -9.06
N GLU A 175 -13.10 -9.53 -9.37
CA GLU A 175 -13.08 -10.69 -8.49
C GLU A 175 -11.62 -11.13 -8.22
N PRO A 176 -11.26 -11.50 -6.98
CA PRO A 176 -9.91 -11.89 -6.64
C PRO A 176 -9.56 -13.19 -7.37
N TYR A 177 -8.38 -13.23 -8.00
CA TYR A 177 -7.95 -14.37 -8.81
C TYR A 177 -7.73 -15.66 -8.01
N ILE A 178 -7.78 -15.58 -6.67
CA ILE A 178 -7.75 -16.74 -5.77
C ILE A 178 -9.16 -17.35 -5.71
N LYS A 179 -9.38 -18.40 -6.49
CA LYS A 179 -10.59 -19.23 -6.39
C LYS A 179 -10.67 -19.78 -4.96
N LYS A 180 -11.71 -19.37 -4.22
CA LYS A 180 -12.09 -20.01 -2.96
C LYS A 180 -12.15 -21.52 -3.19
N THR A 181 -11.35 -22.27 -2.45
CA THR A 181 -11.45 -23.74 -2.45
C THR A 181 -12.87 -24.10 -2.02
N ILE A 182 -13.45 -25.15 -2.60
CA ILE A 182 -14.85 -25.60 -2.36
C ILE A 182 -15.24 -25.66 -0.86
N LEU A 183 -14.27 -25.83 0.04
CA LEU A 183 -14.46 -25.78 1.50
C LEU A 183 -15.08 -24.47 2.02
N ASP A 184 -14.77 -23.32 1.41
CA ASP A 184 -15.33 -22.02 1.84
C ASP A 184 -16.80 -21.88 1.45
N TYR A 185 -17.25 -22.58 0.40
CA TYR A 185 -18.65 -22.60 -0.02
C TYR A 185 -19.51 -23.44 0.95
N ILE A 186 -18.95 -24.52 1.52
CA ILE A 186 -19.67 -25.41 2.43
C ILE A 186 -19.89 -24.76 3.80
N GLN A 187 -18.97 -23.90 4.27
CA GLN A 187 -19.17 -23.16 5.53
C GLN A 187 -20.23 -22.06 5.44
N GLY A 188 -20.53 -21.52 4.25
CA GLY A 188 -21.60 -20.54 4.05
C GLY A 188 -23.02 -21.11 4.08
N CYS A 189 -23.17 -22.43 3.92
CA CYS A 189 -24.48 -23.11 3.81
C CYS A 189 -24.90 -23.87 5.08
N THR A 190 -24.17 -23.74 6.20
CA THR A 190 -24.63 -24.33 7.46
C THR A 190 -25.77 -23.49 8.06
N PRO A 191 -26.98 -24.05 8.25
CA PRO A 191 -28.07 -23.32 8.86
C PRO A 191 -27.70 -22.95 10.29
N LYS A 192 -27.68 -21.66 10.61
CA LYS A 192 -27.55 -21.19 12.00
C LYS A 192 -28.74 -21.70 12.80
N THR A 193 -28.50 -22.63 13.73
CA THR A 193 -29.52 -23.12 14.65
C THR A 193 -30.00 -21.97 15.53
N THR A 194 -31.22 -21.51 15.24
CA THR A 194 -31.90 -20.48 16.04
C THR A 194 -32.44 -21.15 17.30
N LYS A 195 -31.76 -21.01 18.44
CA LYS A 195 -32.35 -21.31 19.75
C LYS A 195 -32.68 -20.01 20.46
N GLY A 196 -33.96 -19.66 20.47
CA GLY A 196 -34.47 -18.59 21.31
C GLY A 196 -35.89 -18.15 20.96
N ARG A 197 -36.91 -18.90 21.41
CA ARG A 197 -38.17 -18.27 21.86
C ARG A 197 -39.00 -19.22 22.72
N GLN A 198 -39.17 -18.81 23.97
CA GLN A 198 -40.06 -19.37 24.98
C GLN A 198 -41.51 -19.41 24.47
N LYS A 199 -42.26 -20.45 24.83
CA LYS A 199 -43.73 -20.41 24.87
C LYS A 199 -44.21 -20.92 26.24
N PHE A 200 -44.91 -20.02 26.92
CA PHE A 200 -45.73 -20.24 28.09
C PHE A 200 -46.81 -21.28 27.81
N TYR A 201 -47.03 -22.23 28.73
CA TYR A 201 -48.32 -22.88 28.94
C TYR A 201 -48.52 -23.13 30.44
N HIS A 202 -49.72 -22.78 30.92
CA HIS A 202 -50.14 -22.97 32.30
C HIS A 202 -51.42 -23.82 32.30
N LYS A 203 -51.50 -24.75 33.27
CA LYS A 203 -52.65 -25.58 33.73
C LYS A 203 -53.11 -26.69 32.74
N THR A 204 -53.43 -27.91 33.17
CA THR A 204 -54.19 -28.37 34.35
C THR A 204 -53.79 -29.77 34.85
N ASN A 205 -54.08 -30.03 36.12
CA ASN A 205 -54.03 -31.32 36.84
C ASN A 205 -54.74 -32.47 36.11
N HIS A 206 -54.19 -33.69 36.20
CA HIS A 206 -54.94 -34.86 36.66
C HIS A 206 -54.00 -35.98 37.17
N SER A 207 -54.40 -36.54 38.30
CA SER A 207 -53.82 -37.66 39.05
C SER A 207 -53.77 -38.95 38.23
N TYR A 208 -52.75 -39.79 38.45
CA TYR A 208 -52.93 -41.22 38.75
C TYR A 208 -51.64 -41.77 39.39
N ASN A 209 -51.75 -42.16 40.66
CA ASN A 209 -50.81 -43.03 41.35
C ASN A 209 -50.97 -44.46 40.82
N HIS A 210 -49.86 -45.16 40.58
CA HIS A 210 -49.77 -46.53 41.05
C HIS A 210 -48.33 -46.94 41.38
N THR A 211 -48.26 -47.56 42.53
CA THR A 211 -47.16 -48.13 43.31
C THR A 211 -46.51 -49.35 42.66
N ASN A 212 -45.20 -49.54 42.90
CA ASN A 212 -44.61 -50.69 43.61
C ASN A 212 -43.08 -50.71 43.35
N ASN A 213 -42.26 -50.47 44.37
CA ASN A 213 -41.71 -51.45 45.32
C ASN A 213 -40.69 -52.42 44.71
N HIS A 214 -39.41 -52.17 44.97
CA HIS A 214 -38.49 -53.00 45.79
C HIS A 214 -37.04 -52.59 45.46
N HIS A 215 -36.30 -51.98 46.40
CA HIS A 215 -35.56 -52.55 47.54
C HIS A 215 -34.20 -53.17 47.19
N HIS A 216 -33.16 -52.58 47.82
CA HIS A 216 -31.91 -53.18 48.30
C HIS A 216 -30.91 -53.64 47.22
N HIS A 217 -29.58 -53.54 47.37
CA HIS A 217 -28.64 -53.23 48.46
C HIS A 217 -27.30 -52.86 47.74
N HIS A 218 -26.46 -51.91 48.21
CA HIS A 218 -25.25 -52.15 49.02
C HIS A 218 -24.48 -53.44 48.67
N HIS A 219 -23.16 -53.49 48.48
CA HIS A 219 -21.99 -52.78 49.03
C HIS A 219 -20.91 -52.68 47.91
N HIS A 220 -20.01 -51.69 47.90
CA HIS A 220 -18.70 -51.72 48.59
C HIS A 220 -17.91 -53.01 48.44
#